data_AF-A0A923UYI8-F1
#
_entry.id   AF-A0A923UYI8-F1
#
_cell.length_a   1.000
_cell.length_b   1.000
_cell.length_c   1.000
_cell.angle_alpha   90.00
_cell.angle_beta   90.00
_cell.angle_gamma   90.00
#
_symmetry.space_group_name_H-M   'P 1'
#
loop_
_entity.id
_entity.type
_entity.pdbx_description
1 polymer ?
#
loop_
_entity_poly.entity_id
_entity_poly.type
_entity_poly.pdbx_seq_one_letter_code
_entity_poly.pdbx_strand_id
1 'polypeptide(L)'
;MRTISGNSALSLPYWDYYTNPNIPSEFTDQATGNPLYQARTNTNVYNALDLAPFNSDLYNFQRNTSNAFEPQLEGKPHNPVHDIIGGVMTTMRSPTDPIFYLHHCNIDRLTHAWALPDGKGIPYTAFLYSSSTSNPYWAGRHVYASGLTMARSLTYDPSYLNYGYANLDVPTALPLAAAPRREGFIKVQMPSNSHPEASGAAPQEGNFENGPARPIASNRRSLGSALNVDLDERSVTARVKLSAAEKRDLRNAADTARTSGAAKGVPQMVVIVFDKINLREKGKDGGYFYNVYLNLPVGARSAQERQRFLLGTVGAFAIDAASHHGTATIEFPASEKLADMDLSTASDLSVSLVRINGANSPKGKVIKIGEVRVDIVAGDAPLNSSVVTPKPPKACSYNC
;
A
#
# COMPACT_ATOMS: atom_id res chain seq x y z
N MET A 1 -2.99 28.54 -3.03
CA MET A 1 -2.33 28.82 -4.33
C MET A 1 -3.07 29.88 -5.14
N ARG A 2 -4.27 29.60 -5.70
CA ARG A 2 -5.06 30.59 -6.48
C ARG A 2 -5.12 31.98 -5.84
N THR A 3 -5.57 32.05 -4.58
CA THR A 3 -5.67 33.31 -3.80
C THR A 3 -4.34 34.06 -3.71
N ILE A 4 -3.25 33.37 -3.36
CA ILE A 4 -1.93 33.99 -3.18
C ILE A 4 -1.35 34.45 -4.53
N SER A 5 -1.56 33.68 -5.59
CA SER A 5 -1.06 33.99 -6.94
C SER A 5 -1.88 35.06 -7.68
N GLY A 6 -3.10 35.37 -7.22
CA GLY A 6 -4.06 36.17 -7.98
C GLY A 6 -4.63 35.50 -9.24
N ASN A 7 -4.19 34.27 -9.56
CA ASN A 7 -4.64 33.53 -10.73
C ASN A 7 -5.77 32.56 -10.36
N SER A 8 -7.01 32.91 -10.71
CA SER A 8 -8.19 32.06 -10.50
C SER A 8 -8.20 30.80 -11.35
N ALA A 9 -7.47 30.78 -12.48
CA ALA A 9 -7.36 29.65 -13.39
C ALA A 9 -6.20 28.70 -13.04
N LEU A 10 -5.41 28.99 -12.01
CA LEU A 10 -4.30 28.14 -11.60
C LEU A 10 -4.79 26.74 -11.19
N SER A 11 -4.29 25.70 -11.82
CA SER A 11 -4.55 24.30 -11.47
C SER A 11 -3.23 23.59 -11.20
N LEU A 12 -3.23 22.66 -10.23
CA LEU A 12 -2.04 21.87 -9.95
C LEU A 12 -1.84 20.85 -11.07
N PRO A 13 -0.59 20.62 -11.52
CA PRO A 13 -0.29 19.50 -12.39
C PRO A 13 -0.39 18.18 -11.60
N TYR A 14 -0.52 17.08 -12.33
CA TYR A 14 -0.36 15.72 -11.80
C TYR A 14 0.90 15.10 -12.40
N TRP A 15 1.59 14.29 -11.61
CA TRP A 15 2.74 13.53 -12.11
C TRP A 15 2.27 12.18 -12.68
N ASP A 16 2.12 12.12 -14.00
CA ASP A 16 1.75 10.89 -14.70
C ASP A 16 2.93 9.92 -14.82
N TYR A 17 3.23 9.24 -13.71
CA TYR A 17 4.32 8.27 -13.64
C TYR A 17 4.08 6.98 -14.44
N TYR A 18 2.88 6.76 -14.99
CA TYR A 18 2.63 5.67 -15.96
C TYR A 18 3.01 6.06 -17.40
N THR A 19 3.16 7.36 -17.67
CA THR A 19 3.75 7.87 -18.91
C THR A 19 5.25 8.13 -18.75
N ASN A 20 5.66 8.81 -17.66
CA ASN A 20 7.05 9.11 -17.36
C ASN A 20 7.34 8.92 -15.86
N PRO A 21 8.03 7.84 -15.47
CA PRO A 21 8.29 7.54 -14.06
C PRO A 21 9.37 8.42 -13.43
N ASN A 22 9.94 9.39 -14.15
CA ASN A 22 10.87 10.37 -13.57
C ASN A 22 10.09 11.56 -13.00
N ILE A 23 10.56 12.08 -11.86
CA ILE A 23 10.11 13.36 -11.32
C ILE A 23 10.30 14.45 -12.41
N PRO A 24 9.34 15.39 -12.57
CA PRO A 24 9.52 16.54 -13.47
C PRO A 24 10.77 17.37 -13.12
N SER A 25 11.50 17.83 -14.14
CA SER A 25 12.81 18.47 -13.97
C SER A 25 12.81 19.67 -13.02
N GLU A 26 11.70 20.41 -12.98
CA GLU A 26 11.45 21.58 -12.13
C GLU A 26 11.61 21.27 -10.64
N PHE A 27 11.35 20.02 -10.23
CA PHE A 27 11.49 19.58 -8.84
C PHE A 27 12.89 19.03 -8.54
N THR A 28 13.72 18.80 -9.57
CA THR A 28 15.09 18.26 -9.43
C THR A 28 16.18 19.31 -9.62
N ASP A 29 15.82 20.49 -10.13
CA ASP A 29 16.73 21.62 -10.32
C ASP A 29 17.18 22.20 -8.97
N GLN A 30 18.48 22.13 -8.69
CA GLN A 30 19.09 22.61 -7.44
C GLN A 30 19.46 24.10 -7.47
N ALA A 31 19.01 24.85 -8.49
CA ALA A 31 19.23 26.27 -8.56
C ALA A 31 18.80 26.98 -7.26
N THR A 32 19.66 27.90 -6.79
CA THR A 32 19.41 28.64 -5.55
C THR A 32 18.06 29.36 -5.63
N GLY A 33 17.20 29.12 -4.64
CA GLY A 33 15.88 29.75 -4.56
C GLY A 33 14.76 29.00 -5.28
N ASN A 34 15.01 27.83 -5.87
CA ASN A 34 13.93 26.99 -6.40
C ASN A 34 13.01 26.48 -5.26
N PRO A 35 11.74 26.91 -5.17
CA PRO A 35 10.85 26.50 -4.09
C PRO A 35 10.29 25.08 -4.28
N LEU A 36 10.51 24.44 -5.44
CA LEU A 36 10.05 23.09 -5.76
C LEU A 36 11.09 22.02 -5.45
N TYR A 37 12.34 22.43 -5.26
CA TYR A 37 13.44 21.52 -4.99
C TYR A 37 13.43 21.05 -3.53
N GLN A 38 13.63 19.75 -3.37
CA GLN A 38 13.91 19.11 -2.10
C GLN A 38 14.91 17.97 -2.33
N ALA A 39 15.83 17.76 -1.40
CA ALA A 39 16.74 16.62 -1.46
C ALA A 39 15.96 15.30 -1.27
N ARG A 40 16.17 14.34 -2.19
CA ARG A 40 15.46 13.06 -2.26
C ARG A 40 16.45 11.93 -2.51
N THR A 41 16.06 10.71 -2.13
CA THR A 41 16.89 9.51 -2.34
C THR A 41 16.87 9.10 -3.82
N ASN A 42 15.70 9.18 -4.47
CA ASN A 42 15.52 8.87 -5.88
C ASN A 42 14.69 9.93 -6.60
N THR A 43 14.80 9.92 -7.93
CA THR A 43 14.01 10.76 -8.84
C THR A 43 13.23 9.94 -9.86
N ASN A 44 13.22 8.61 -9.73
CA ASN A 44 12.50 7.69 -10.61
C ASN A 44 11.72 6.66 -9.78
N VAL A 45 10.46 6.42 -10.13
CA VAL A 45 9.54 5.52 -9.40
C VAL A 45 9.09 4.30 -10.19
N TYR A 46 9.76 3.96 -11.29
CA TYR A 46 9.37 2.82 -12.14
C TYR A 46 9.13 1.53 -11.34
N ASN A 47 10.01 1.25 -10.36
CA ASN A 47 9.94 0.05 -9.54
C ASN A 47 8.78 0.06 -8.50
N ALA A 48 8.13 1.19 -8.28
CA ALA A 48 6.95 1.33 -7.41
C ALA A 48 5.62 0.99 -8.13
N LEU A 49 5.62 0.99 -9.47
CA LEU A 49 4.40 0.95 -10.27
C LEU A 49 3.76 -0.45 -10.28
N ASP A 50 2.44 -0.50 -10.45
CA ASP A 50 1.69 -1.76 -10.57
C ASP A 50 0.38 -1.54 -11.34
N LEU A 51 0.01 -2.52 -12.16
CA LEU A 51 -1.22 -2.49 -12.94
C LEU A 51 -2.39 -3.18 -12.23
N ALA A 52 -2.15 -3.87 -11.10
CA ALA A 52 -3.18 -4.57 -10.34
C ALA A 52 -4.39 -3.69 -10.00
N PRO A 53 -4.25 -2.41 -9.57
CA PRO A 53 -5.42 -1.56 -9.30
C PRO A 53 -6.33 -1.30 -10.50
N PHE A 54 -5.85 -1.53 -11.73
CA PHE A 54 -6.59 -1.27 -12.97
C PHE A 54 -7.07 -2.55 -13.65
N ASN A 55 -6.98 -3.70 -12.97
CA ASN A 55 -7.55 -4.95 -13.47
C ASN A 55 -9.09 -4.83 -13.57
N SER A 56 -9.67 -5.34 -14.65
CA SER A 56 -11.11 -5.33 -14.92
C SER A 56 -11.97 -6.00 -13.84
N ASP A 57 -11.39 -6.88 -13.04
CA ASP A 57 -12.10 -7.60 -11.97
C ASP A 57 -12.30 -6.74 -10.70
N LEU A 58 -11.68 -5.55 -10.63
CA LEU A 58 -11.90 -4.58 -9.57
C LEU A 58 -13.13 -3.73 -9.83
N TYR A 59 -14.13 -3.92 -8.97
CA TYR A 59 -15.39 -3.21 -9.07
C TYR A 59 -15.73 -2.42 -7.81
N ASN A 60 -15.41 -2.94 -6.62
CA ASN A 60 -15.75 -2.26 -5.38
C ASN A 60 -14.76 -1.13 -5.09
N PHE A 61 -15.24 -0.04 -4.52
CA PHE A 61 -14.35 1.08 -4.15
C PHE A 61 -13.75 0.89 -2.76
N GLN A 62 -14.64 0.82 -1.76
CA GLN A 62 -14.29 0.96 -0.36
C GLN A 62 -13.64 -0.29 0.23
N ARG A 63 -12.75 -0.06 1.19
CA ARG A 63 -12.18 -1.10 2.05
C ARG A 63 -13.25 -2.05 2.59
N ASN A 64 -12.84 -3.29 2.85
CA ASN A 64 -13.66 -4.35 3.47
C ASN A 64 -14.68 -4.98 2.53
N THR A 65 -14.53 -4.74 1.24
CA THR A 65 -15.20 -5.48 0.17
C THR A 65 -14.16 -6.27 -0.60
N SER A 66 -14.54 -7.41 -1.18
CA SER A 66 -13.66 -8.16 -2.09
C SER A 66 -13.38 -7.31 -3.35
N ASN A 67 -12.20 -7.47 -3.95
CA ASN A 67 -11.79 -6.72 -5.15
C ASN A 67 -11.95 -5.18 -5.02
N ALA A 68 -11.55 -4.63 -3.87
CA ALA A 68 -11.65 -3.21 -3.56
C ALA A 68 -10.50 -2.38 -4.17
N PHE A 69 -10.83 -1.26 -4.81
CA PHE A 69 -9.89 -0.37 -5.49
C PHE A 69 -9.05 0.48 -4.55
N GLU A 70 -9.67 1.15 -3.57
CA GLU A 70 -9.01 2.03 -2.61
C GLU A 70 -7.78 1.38 -1.94
N PRO A 71 -7.88 0.20 -1.30
CA PRO A 71 -6.73 -0.43 -0.65
C PRO A 71 -5.65 -0.88 -1.65
N GLN A 72 -6.03 -1.22 -2.89
CA GLN A 72 -5.04 -1.60 -3.90
C GLN A 72 -4.24 -0.37 -4.36
N LEU A 73 -4.92 0.74 -4.70
CA LEU A 73 -4.25 1.95 -5.15
C LEU A 73 -3.35 2.54 -4.05
N GLU A 74 -3.83 2.58 -2.80
CA GLU A 74 -3.05 3.05 -1.66
C GLU A 74 -1.85 2.14 -1.38
N GLY A 75 -2.05 0.82 -1.42
CA GLY A 75 -1.00 -0.16 -1.17
C GLY A 75 0.08 -0.16 -2.24
N LYS A 76 -0.30 -0.01 -3.51
CA LYS A 76 0.61 0.07 -4.65
C LYS A 76 -0.12 0.65 -5.88
N PRO A 77 0.29 1.81 -6.41
CA PRO A 77 1.63 2.37 -6.31
C PRO A 77 1.84 3.43 -5.21
N HIS A 78 0.81 3.94 -4.54
CA HIS A 78 0.93 5.11 -3.65
C HIS A 78 2.03 4.95 -2.57
N ASN A 79 1.90 3.96 -1.67
CA ASN A 79 2.90 3.76 -0.62
C ASN A 79 4.32 3.52 -1.19
N PRO A 80 4.51 2.64 -2.19
CA PRO A 80 5.80 2.48 -2.86
C PRO A 80 6.38 3.72 -3.53
N VAL A 81 5.57 4.65 -4.05
CA VAL A 81 6.09 5.91 -4.59
C VAL A 81 6.71 6.75 -3.48
N HIS A 82 6.04 6.88 -2.33
CA HIS A 82 6.61 7.52 -1.14
C HIS A 82 7.94 6.88 -0.71
N ASP A 83 7.94 5.54 -0.61
CA ASP A 83 9.10 4.77 -0.20
C ASP A 83 10.28 4.86 -1.17
N ILE A 84 10.02 4.83 -2.48
CA ILE A 84 11.07 4.90 -3.51
C ILE A 84 11.65 6.31 -3.60
N ILE A 85 10.83 7.36 -3.58
CA ILE A 85 11.34 8.74 -3.61
C ILE A 85 12.26 9.02 -2.44
N GLY A 86 11.91 8.54 -1.25
CA GLY A 86 12.78 8.65 -0.09
C GLY A 86 12.84 10.06 0.50
N GLY A 87 13.77 10.28 1.45
CA GLY A 87 13.86 11.55 2.18
C GLY A 87 12.58 11.84 2.96
N VAL A 88 12.08 13.08 2.94
CA VAL A 88 10.86 13.44 3.69
C VAL A 88 9.59 12.75 3.18
N MET A 89 9.59 12.26 1.92
CA MET A 89 8.49 11.50 1.34
C MET A 89 8.21 10.18 2.08
N THR A 90 9.15 9.65 2.85
CA THR A 90 8.94 8.44 3.68
C THR A 90 8.24 8.72 5.00
N THR A 91 7.77 9.93 5.24
CA THR A 91 7.19 10.32 6.52
C THR A 91 5.81 10.96 6.36
N MET A 92 5.07 11.07 7.46
CA MET A 92 3.83 11.83 7.52
C MET A 92 4.05 13.35 7.35
N ARG A 93 5.31 13.80 7.32
CA ARG A 93 5.69 15.17 6.92
C ARG A 93 5.91 15.29 5.40
N SER A 94 5.67 14.24 4.62
CA SER A 94 5.78 14.25 3.16
C SER A 94 5.11 15.44 2.46
N PRO A 95 4.01 16.06 2.95
CA PRO A 95 3.47 17.28 2.34
C PRO A 95 4.42 18.49 2.32
N THR A 96 5.54 18.47 3.07
CA THR A 96 6.55 19.55 3.00
C THR A 96 7.44 19.46 1.77
N ASP A 97 7.43 18.32 1.05
CA ASP A 97 8.03 18.20 -0.28
C ASP A 97 6.99 18.54 -1.36
N PRO A 98 7.19 19.57 -2.19
CA PRO A 98 6.23 19.96 -3.22
C PRO A 98 5.82 18.84 -4.18
N ILE A 99 6.66 17.81 -4.41
CA ILE A 99 6.30 16.68 -5.29
C ILE A 99 5.14 15.85 -4.73
N PHE A 100 4.90 15.89 -3.42
CA PHE A 100 3.77 15.26 -2.75
C PHE A 100 2.45 15.60 -3.43
N TYR A 101 2.24 16.88 -3.75
CA TYR A 101 0.99 17.34 -4.33
C TYR A 101 0.79 16.80 -5.74
N LEU A 102 1.85 16.72 -6.55
CA LEU A 102 1.74 16.15 -7.91
C LEU A 102 1.52 14.64 -7.87
N HIS A 103 2.13 13.93 -6.91
CA HIS A 103 1.87 12.53 -6.65
C HIS A 103 0.39 12.31 -6.31
N HIS A 104 -0.14 13.04 -5.32
CA HIS A 104 -1.52 12.91 -4.89
C HIS A 104 -2.55 13.40 -5.92
N CYS A 105 -2.22 14.41 -6.75
CA CYS A 105 -3.04 14.78 -7.89
C CYS A 105 -3.13 13.62 -8.92
N ASN A 106 -2.08 12.81 -9.08
CA ASN A 106 -2.17 11.62 -9.94
C ASN A 106 -2.96 10.50 -9.26
N ILE A 107 -2.88 10.33 -7.94
CA ILE A 107 -3.73 9.36 -7.20
C ILE A 107 -5.22 9.71 -7.34
N ASP A 108 -5.56 11.00 -7.20
CA ASP A 108 -6.93 11.48 -7.41
C ASP A 108 -7.37 11.30 -8.87
N ARG A 109 -6.52 11.67 -9.84
CA ARG A 109 -6.76 11.40 -11.27
C ARG A 109 -7.04 9.93 -11.55
N LEU A 110 -6.19 9.03 -11.07
CA LEU A 110 -6.31 7.58 -11.30
C LEU A 110 -7.59 7.02 -10.69
N THR A 111 -8.00 7.53 -9.52
CA THR A 111 -9.26 7.18 -8.89
C THR A 111 -10.45 7.61 -9.73
N HIS A 112 -10.45 8.86 -10.22
CA HIS A 112 -11.52 9.36 -11.08
C HIS A 112 -11.56 8.61 -12.43
N ALA A 113 -10.41 8.36 -13.05
CA ALA A 113 -10.30 7.60 -14.30
C ALA A 113 -10.84 6.16 -14.15
N TRP A 114 -10.49 5.46 -13.07
CA TRP A 114 -10.99 4.12 -12.78
C TRP A 114 -12.52 4.08 -12.60
N ALA A 115 -13.10 5.11 -12.01
CA ALA A 115 -14.54 5.21 -11.79
C ALA A 115 -15.34 5.39 -13.09
N LEU A 116 -14.72 5.81 -14.19
CA LEU A 116 -15.46 6.07 -15.43
C LEU A 116 -15.76 4.79 -16.23
N PRO A 117 -16.85 4.79 -17.01
CA PRO A 117 -17.89 5.83 -17.11
C PRO A 117 -19.05 5.63 -16.12
N ASP A 118 -19.08 4.52 -15.37
CA ASP A 118 -20.25 4.01 -14.65
C ASP A 118 -20.24 4.34 -13.14
N GLY A 119 -19.23 5.05 -12.66
CA GLY A 119 -18.96 5.31 -11.24
C GLY A 119 -18.34 4.11 -10.51
N LYS A 120 -18.34 2.91 -11.12
CA LYS A 120 -18.02 1.63 -10.46
C LYS A 120 -18.79 1.45 -9.14
N GLY A 121 -18.24 0.67 -8.22
CA GLY A 121 -18.76 0.50 -6.87
C GLY A 121 -18.47 1.65 -5.91
N ILE A 122 -18.23 2.89 -6.38
CA ILE A 122 -18.16 4.05 -5.51
C ILE A 122 -19.58 4.33 -4.97
N PRO A 123 -19.77 4.43 -3.64
CA PRO A 123 -21.08 4.78 -3.08
C PRO A 123 -21.62 6.07 -3.72
N TYR A 124 -22.87 6.08 -4.17
CA TYR A 124 -23.43 7.26 -4.84
C TYR A 124 -23.69 8.43 -3.87
N THR A 125 -23.51 9.67 -4.33
CA THR A 125 -24.03 10.89 -3.68
C THR A 125 -24.44 11.94 -4.71
N ALA A 126 -25.52 12.67 -4.40
CA ALA A 126 -26.01 13.77 -5.24
C ALA A 126 -25.17 15.04 -5.04
N PHE A 127 -25.18 15.93 -6.04
CA PHE A 127 -24.66 17.29 -5.86
C PHE A 127 -25.59 18.12 -4.99
N LEU A 128 -25.00 18.63 -3.91
CA LEU A 128 -25.51 18.77 -2.55
C LEU A 128 -26.02 17.46 -1.93
N TYR A 129 -25.38 17.10 -0.81
CA TYR A 129 -25.72 15.91 -0.04
C TYR A 129 -27.17 15.94 0.44
N SER A 130 -27.86 14.82 0.27
CA SER A 130 -29.18 14.57 0.83
C SER A 130 -29.22 13.18 1.46
N SER A 131 -29.65 13.07 2.71
CA SER A 131 -29.72 11.80 3.43
C SER A 131 -30.73 10.80 2.85
N SER A 132 -31.66 11.24 2.00
CA SER A 132 -32.64 10.36 1.34
C SER A 132 -32.14 9.78 0.02
N THR A 133 -31.12 10.39 -0.60
CA THR A 133 -30.65 10.03 -1.95
C THR A 133 -29.14 9.80 -2.03
N SER A 134 -28.39 10.14 -0.98
CA SER A 134 -26.94 9.96 -0.90
C SER A 134 -26.57 8.86 0.09
N ASN A 135 -25.48 8.17 -0.20
CA ASN A 135 -24.93 7.18 0.71
C ASN A 135 -24.32 7.85 1.96
N PRO A 136 -24.56 7.32 3.18
CA PRO A 136 -23.97 7.83 4.42
C PRO A 136 -22.44 7.89 4.43
N TYR A 137 -21.76 7.12 3.56
CA TYR A 137 -20.32 7.22 3.33
C TYR A 137 -19.86 8.68 3.11
N TRP A 138 -20.66 9.46 2.39
CA TRP A 138 -20.36 10.86 2.06
C TRP A 138 -20.89 11.88 3.07
N ALA A 139 -21.48 11.43 4.18
CA ALA A 139 -21.99 12.31 5.22
C ALA A 139 -20.84 13.05 5.94
N GLY A 140 -21.13 14.26 6.42
CA GLY A 140 -20.20 15.03 7.25
C GLY A 140 -19.16 15.82 6.46
N ARG A 141 -18.02 16.10 7.12
CA ARG A 141 -16.99 17.02 6.61
C ARG A 141 -15.59 16.46 6.79
N HIS A 142 -14.70 16.76 5.85
CA HIS A 142 -13.26 16.74 6.10
C HIS A 142 -12.88 18.00 6.87
N VAL A 143 -12.07 17.83 7.92
CA VAL A 143 -11.55 18.92 8.75
C VAL A 143 -10.04 18.94 8.55
N TYR A 144 -9.53 19.97 7.88
CA TYR A 144 -8.11 20.11 7.55
C TYR A 144 -7.39 20.98 8.58
N ALA A 145 -8.04 22.04 9.04
CA ALA A 145 -7.59 22.91 10.12
C ALA A 145 -8.79 23.61 10.76
N SER A 146 -8.55 24.36 11.84
CA SER A 146 -9.57 25.24 12.41
C SER A 146 -10.10 26.21 11.35
N GLY A 147 -11.43 26.22 11.13
CA GLY A 147 -12.06 27.04 10.10
C GLY A 147 -11.89 26.54 8.65
N LEU A 148 -11.07 25.50 8.41
CA LEU A 148 -10.83 24.95 7.07
C LEU A 148 -11.46 23.55 6.95
N THR A 149 -12.66 23.49 6.39
CA THR A 149 -13.43 22.25 6.24
C THR A 149 -14.11 22.16 4.88
N MET A 150 -14.34 20.94 4.41
CA MET A 150 -15.06 20.66 3.16
C MET A 150 -16.10 19.56 3.40
N ALA A 151 -17.30 19.69 2.83
CA ALA A 151 -18.28 18.60 2.87
C ALA A 151 -17.72 17.40 2.09
N ARG A 152 -17.77 16.19 2.67
CA ARG A 152 -17.20 15.00 2.01
C ARG A 152 -17.87 14.72 0.67
N SER A 153 -19.17 14.95 0.55
CA SER A 153 -19.91 14.78 -0.70
C SER A 153 -19.39 15.60 -1.88
N LEU A 154 -18.68 16.71 -1.63
CA LEU A 154 -18.08 17.51 -2.70
C LEU A 154 -16.86 16.83 -3.34
N THR A 155 -16.29 15.81 -2.71
CA THR A 155 -15.14 15.06 -3.24
C THR A 155 -15.55 13.82 -4.02
N TYR A 156 -16.85 13.63 -4.28
CA TYR A 156 -17.34 12.51 -5.09
C TYR A 156 -16.96 12.65 -6.57
N ASP A 157 -17.10 13.86 -7.11
CA ASP A 157 -16.81 14.17 -8.49
C ASP A 157 -15.98 15.47 -8.58
N PRO A 158 -14.84 15.49 -9.30
CA PRO A 158 -14.02 16.68 -9.48
C PRO A 158 -14.78 17.92 -9.98
N SER A 159 -15.82 17.74 -10.79
CA SER A 159 -16.63 18.83 -11.33
C SER A 159 -17.39 19.60 -10.24
N TYR A 160 -17.72 18.95 -9.12
CA TYR A 160 -18.36 19.59 -7.96
C TYR A 160 -17.46 20.63 -7.29
N LEU A 161 -16.15 20.54 -7.53
CA LEU A 161 -15.12 21.46 -7.05
C LEU A 161 -14.50 22.29 -8.19
N ASN A 162 -15.14 22.28 -9.37
CA ASN A 162 -14.73 23.04 -10.55
C ASN A 162 -13.28 22.77 -10.98
N TYR A 163 -12.90 21.49 -11.03
CA TYR A 163 -11.67 21.04 -11.67
C TYR A 163 -11.88 19.73 -12.42
N GLY A 164 -10.89 19.36 -13.22
CA GLY A 164 -10.86 18.10 -13.96
C GLY A 164 -9.44 17.80 -14.44
N TYR A 165 -9.29 16.70 -15.15
CA TYR A 165 -7.98 16.22 -15.60
C TYR A 165 -7.88 16.22 -17.12
N ALA A 166 -6.70 16.61 -17.63
CA ALA A 166 -6.43 16.64 -19.06
C ALA A 166 -6.35 15.23 -19.70
N ASN A 167 -6.06 14.20 -18.89
CA ASN A 167 -6.03 12.80 -19.32
C ASN A 167 -6.79 11.95 -18.31
N LEU A 168 -7.72 11.12 -18.80
CA LEU A 168 -8.54 10.19 -18.01
C LEU A 168 -8.31 8.72 -18.40
N ASP A 169 -7.24 8.44 -19.15
CA ASP A 169 -6.87 7.08 -19.49
C ASP A 169 -6.40 6.34 -18.22
N VAL A 170 -6.90 5.12 -18.08
CA VAL A 170 -6.41 4.15 -17.09
C VAL A 170 -5.18 3.43 -17.64
N PRO A 171 -4.13 3.21 -16.83
CA PRO A 171 -2.93 2.50 -17.28
C PRO A 171 -3.24 1.06 -17.73
N THR A 172 -2.78 0.69 -18.92
CA THR A 172 -2.88 -0.68 -19.46
C THR A 172 -1.52 -1.38 -19.58
N ALA A 173 -0.43 -0.63 -19.43
CA ALA A 173 0.93 -1.12 -19.47
C ALA A 173 1.82 -0.29 -18.53
N LEU A 174 2.95 -0.87 -18.10
CA LEU A 174 3.99 -0.10 -17.43
C LEU A 174 4.72 0.78 -18.45
N PRO A 175 5.22 1.97 -18.06
CA PRO A 175 6.04 2.79 -18.94
C PRO A 175 7.31 2.04 -19.36
N LEU A 176 7.98 2.50 -20.41
CA LEU A 176 9.29 1.95 -20.74
C LEU A 176 10.27 2.23 -19.59
N ALA A 177 10.86 1.17 -19.03
CA ALA A 177 11.93 1.31 -18.06
C ALA A 177 13.06 2.14 -18.69
N ALA A 178 13.42 3.27 -18.08
CA ALA A 178 14.61 4.00 -18.47
C ALA A 178 15.82 3.10 -18.19
N ALA A 179 16.48 2.58 -19.23
CA ALA A 179 17.72 1.84 -19.05
C ALA A 179 18.75 2.76 -18.36
N PRO A 180 19.53 2.26 -17.38
CA PRO A 180 20.59 3.06 -16.81
C PRO A 180 21.54 3.48 -17.93
N ARG A 181 21.84 4.79 -18.05
CA ARG A 181 22.91 5.29 -18.92
C ARG A 181 24.24 4.70 -18.42
N ARG A 182 24.62 3.52 -18.91
CA ARG A 182 26.01 3.10 -18.97
C ARG A 182 26.50 3.45 -20.37
N GLU A 183 27.43 4.39 -20.45
CA GLU A 183 28.12 4.70 -21.70
C GLU A 183 28.74 3.40 -22.27
N GLY A 184 28.39 3.05 -23.50
CA GLY A 184 29.18 2.09 -24.29
C GLY A 184 28.60 0.71 -24.61
N PHE A 185 27.35 0.35 -24.26
CA PHE A 185 26.79 -0.96 -24.67
C PHE A 185 25.38 -0.87 -25.26
N ILE A 186 25.14 -1.72 -26.27
CA ILE A 186 23.93 -1.82 -27.10
C ILE A 186 22.66 -1.87 -26.24
N LYS A 187 21.67 -1.03 -26.61
CA LYS A 187 20.32 -1.02 -26.03
C LYS A 187 19.68 -2.40 -26.12
N VAL A 188 19.74 -3.20 -25.05
CA VAL A 188 18.79 -4.29 -24.86
C VAL A 188 17.56 -3.70 -24.19
N GLN A 189 16.54 -3.41 -24.99
CA GLN A 189 15.19 -3.14 -24.49
C GLN A 189 14.76 -4.36 -23.65
N MET A 190 14.64 -4.18 -22.33
CA MET A 190 13.85 -5.14 -21.55
C MET A 190 12.39 -5.01 -22.02
N PRO A 191 11.68 -6.13 -22.26
CA PRO A 191 10.27 -6.07 -22.61
C PRO A 191 9.51 -5.24 -21.56
N SER A 192 8.57 -4.43 -22.03
CA SER A 192 7.76 -3.45 -21.29
C SER A 192 6.91 -4.00 -20.12
N ASN A 193 7.06 -5.27 -19.76
CA ASN A 193 6.26 -5.98 -18.74
C ASN A 193 7.11 -6.66 -17.65
N SER A 194 8.43 -6.50 -17.61
CA SER A 194 9.25 -7.09 -16.53
C SER A 194 9.33 -6.16 -15.33
N HIS A 195 8.44 -6.35 -14.36
CA HIS A 195 8.59 -5.80 -13.01
C HIS A 195 9.83 -6.41 -12.33
N PRO A 196 10.62 -5.68 -11.53
CA PRO A 196 11.75 -6.24 -10.77
C PRO A 196 11.40 -7.53 -9.98
N GLU A 197 10.14 -7.67 -9.59
CA GLU A 197 9.57 -8.86 -8.95
C GLU A 197 9.66 -10.14 -9.79
N ALA A 198 9.70 -10.04 -11.12
CA ALA A 198 9.48 -11.14 -12.07
C ALA A 198 10.73 -11.97 -12.42
N SER A 199 11.83 -11.86 -11.67
CA SER A 199 13.10 -12.52 -12.02
C SER A 199 13.71 -13.43 -10.94
N GLY A 200 13.07 -13.58 -9.77
CA GLY A 200 13.60 -14.37 -8.65
C GLY A 200 12.90 -15.69 -8.39
N ALA A 201 13.60 -16.65 -7.78
CA ALA A 201 12.96 -17.74 -7.03
C ALA A 201 12.29 -17.16 -5.75
N ALA A 202 11.46 -17.95 -5.06
CA ALA A 202 11.02 -17.56 -3.72
C ALA A 202 12.24 -17.31 -2.81
N PRO A 203 12.19 -16.31 -1.91
CA PRO A 203 13.32 -16.01 -1.06
C PRO A 203 13.69 -17.17 -0.14
N GLN A 204 14.98 -17.30 0.17
CA GLN A 204 15.43 -18.29 1.14
C GLN A 204 14.80 -18.05 2.51
N GLU A 205 14.53 -19.15 3.22
CA GLU A 205 14.04 -19.09 4.59
C GLU A 205 15.13 -18.54 5.51
N GLY A 206 14.78 -17.51 6.28
CA GLY A 206 15.66 -16.97 7.31
C GLY A 206 15.66 -17.86 8.55
N ASN A 207 16.78 -17.86 9.27
CA ASN A 207 16.88 -18.56 10.54
C ASN A 207 16.28 -17.70 11.66
N PHE A 208 14.96 -17.77 11.83
CA PHE A 208 14.22 -17.02 12.85
C PHE A 208 13.64 -17.95 13.91
N GLU A 209 13.65 -17.50 15.16
CA GLU A 209 12.98 -18.20 16.26
C GLU A 209 11.47 -18.17 16.05
N ASN A 210 10.77 -19.21 16.52
CA ASN A 210 9.32 -19.29 16.43
C ASN A 210 8.68 -19.00 17.80
N GLY A 211 7.67 -18.13 17.81
CA GLY A 211 6.86 -17.86 18.98
C GLY A 211 5.62 -18.77 19.05
N PRO A 212 5.16 -19.14 20.26
CA PRO A 212 4.01 -20.01 20.42
C PRO A 212 2.68 -19.29 20.13
N ALA A 213 1.64 -20.07 19.84
CA ALA A 213 0.27 -19.57 19.87
C ALA A 213 -0.10 -19.05 21.26
N ARG A 214 -0.88 -17.96 21.29
CA ARG A 214 -1.33 -17.34 22.54
C ARG A 214 -2.53 -16.42 22.33
N PRO A 215 -3.35 -16.17 23.37
CA PRO A 215 -4.31 -15.08 23.36
C PRO A 215 -3.61 -13.72 23.17
N ILE A 216 -4.20 -12.84 22.37
CA ILE A 216 -3.76 -11.45 22.17
C ILE A 216 -4.77 -10.48 22.77
N ALA A 217 -6.06 -10.71 22.52
CA ALA A 217 -7.18 -9.99 23.09
C ALA A 217 -8.39 -10.93 23.24
N SER A 218 -9.50 -10.44 23.82
CA SER A 218 -10.72 -11.24 24.03
C SER A 218 -11.27 -11.83 22.72
N ASN A 219 -11.12 -11.12 21.61
CA ASN A 219 -11.56 -11.54 20.28
C ASN A 219 -10.40 -11.90 19.33
N ARG A 220 -9.17 -12.07 19.84
CA ARG A 220 -7.99 -12.23 18.98
C ARG A 220 -6.97 -13.19 19.56
N ARG A 221 -6.53 -14.15 18.74
CA ARG A 221 -5.54 -15.16 19.11
C ARG A 221 -4.48 -15.28 18.03
N SER A 222 -3.23 -15.37 18.47
CA SER A 222 -2.12 -15.77 17.62
C SER A 222 -2.07 -17.28 17.50
N LEU A 223 -1.89 -17.78 16.27
CA LEU A 223 -1.61 -19.18 15.97
C LEU A 223 -0.11 -19.51 16.04
N GLY A 224 0.75 -18.50 16.05
CA GLY A 224 2.20 -18.66 16.03
C GLY A 224 2.88 -17.45 15.37
N SER A 225 4.20 -17.39 15.48
CA SER A 225 4.98 -16.31 14.87
C SER A 225 6.41 -16.66 14.53
N ALA A 226 7.04 -15.85 13.67
CA ALA A 226 8.48 -15.72 13.56
C ALA A 226 8.94 -14.46 14.32
N LEU A 227 9.96 -14.60 15.17
CA LEU A 227 10.45 -13.55 16.07
C LEU A 227 11.71 -12.88 15.53
N ASN A 228 11.87 -11.59 15.84
CA ASN A 228 13.08 -10.80 15.57
C ASN A 228 13.54 -10.86 14.10
N VAL A 229 12.60 -10.65 13.17
CA VAL A 229 12.87 -10.67 11.74
C VAL A 229 13.56 -9.35 11.33
N ASP A 230 14.86 -9.44 11.04
CA ASP A 230 15.64 -8.33 10.49
C ASP A 230 15.61 -8.35 8.96
N LEU A 231 15.31 -7.20 8.36
CA LEU A 231 15.32 -7.02 6.92
C LEU A 231 16.51 -6.17 6.48
N ASP A 232 17.14 -6.60 5.39
CA ASP A 232 18.23 -5.91 4.71
C ASP A 232 18.02 -5.96 3.18
N GLU A 233 19.02 -5.64 2.37
CA GLU A 233 18.89 -5.67 0.91
C GLU A 233 18.53 -7.04 0.32
N ARG A 234 18.56 -8.11 1.12
CA ARG A 234 18.14 -9.45 0.71
C ARG A 234 16.64 -9.63 0.95
N SER A 235 16.00 -10.30 0.01
CA SER A 235 14.68 -10.87 0.23
C SER A 235 14.79 -12.07 1.17
N VAL A 236 13.82 -12.26 2.05
CA VAL A 236 13.82 -13.34 3.05
C VAL A 236 12.43 -13.90 3.28
N THR A 237 12.33 -15.19 3.61
CA THR A 237 11.09 -15.83 4.01
C THR A 237 11.09 -16.11 5.52
N ALA A 238 10.07 -15.63 6.22
CA ALA A 238 9.81 -15.95 7.62
C ALA A 238 8.78 -17.08 7.69
N ARG A 239 9.18 -18.25 8.22
CA ARG A 239 8.27 -19.38 8.45
C ARG A 239 7.62 -19.26 9.82
N VAL A 240 6.31 -19.44 9.87
CA VAL A 240 5.49 -19.53 11.08
C VAL A 240 5.08 -20.99 11.28
N LYS A 241 5.74 -21.67 12.20
CA LYS A 241 5.48 -23.07 12.52
C LYS A 241 4.18 -23.21 13.29
N LEU A 242 3.30 -24.07 12.79
CA LEU A 242 1.99 -24.33 13.38
C LEU A 242 1.87 -25.80 13.79
N SER A 243 1.34 -26.05 14.98
CA SER A 243 0.91 -27.36 15.44
C SER A 243 -0.28 -27.88 14.62
N ALA A 244 -0.58 -29.17 14.76
CA ALA A 244 -1.74 -29.77 14.09
C ALA A 244 -3.07 -29.10 14.46
N ALA A 245 -3.19 -28.61 15.70
CA ALA A 245 -4.36 -27.89 16.17
C ALA A 245 -4.49 -26.51 15.50
N GLU A 246 -3.40 -25.74 15.46
CA GLU A 246 -3.40 -24.42 14.82
C GLU A 246 -3.62 -24.51 13.30
N LYS A 247 -3.08 -25.53 12.64
CA LYS A 247 -3.36 -25.79 11.21
C LYS A 247 -4.84 -26.05 10.95
N ARG A 248 -5.53 -26.75 11.86
CA ARG A 248 -6.97 -26.97 11.77
C ARG A 248 -7.74 -25.68 12.01
N ASP A 249 -7.36 -24.88 13.02
CA ASP A 249 -8.00 -23.60 13.31
C ASP A 249 -7.87 -22.63 12.11
N LEU A 250 -6.68 -22.58 11.49
CA LEU A 250 -6.42 -21.80 10.27
C LEU A 250 -7.33 -22.23 9.10
N ARG A 251 -7.44 -23.54 8.84
CA ARG A 251 -8.31 -24.07 7.77
C ARG A 251 -9.77 -23.69 8.02
N ASN A 252 -10.26 -23.85 9.24
CA ASN A 252 -11.63 -23.50 9.60
C ASN A 252 -11.91 -22.00 9.37
N ALA A 253 -10.96 -21.12 9.71
CA ALA A 253 -11.08 -19.69 9.45
C ALA A 253 -11.08 -19.37 7.94
N ALA A 254 -10.20 -20.00 7.15
CA ALA A 254 -10.16 -19.83 5.70
C ALA A 254 -11.44 -20.34 4.99
N ASP A 255 -11.98 -21.47 5.43
CA ASP A 255 -13.23 -22.02 4.87
C ASP A 255 -14.46 -21.18 5.26
N THR A 256 -14.43 -20.53 6.42
CA THR A 256 -15.46 -19.55 6.81
C THR A 256 -15.44 -18.34 5.87
N ALA A 257 -14.25 -17.88 5.47
CA ALA A 257 -14.11 -16.79 4.50
C ALA A 257 -14.62 -17.16 3.09
N ARG A 258 -14.48 -18.44 2.67
CA ARG A 258 -15.03 -18.95 1.40
C ARG A 258 -16.57 -18.93 1.34
N THR A 259 -17.23 -19.09 2.48
CA THR A 259 -18.65 -19.49 2.56
C THR A 259 -19.59 -18.37 3.03
N SER A 260 -19.18 -17.10 2.89
CA SER A 260 -20.01 -15.93 3.20
C SER A 260 -21.38 -16.02 2.50
N GLY A 261 -22.36 -16.52 3.26
CA GLY A 261 -23.69 -16.92 2.81
C GLY A 261 -24.42 -17.92 3.73
N ALA A 262 -23.75 -18.77 4.52
CA ALA A 262 -24.48 -19.85 5.25
C ALA A 262 -23.95 -20.36 6.61
N ALA A 263 -22.82 -19.87 7.15
CA ALA A 263 -22.30 -20.42 8.42
C ALA A 263 -22.97 -19.77 9.66
N LYS A 264 -23.60 -20.58 10.52
CA LYS A 264 -24.04 -20.17 11.87
C LYS A 264 -22.81 -20.03 12.79
N GLY A 265 -22.25 -18.82 12.89
CA GLY A 265 -21.13 -18.51 13.79
C GLY A 265 -20.60 -17.08 13.61
N VAL A 266 -19.79 -16.61 14.57
CA VAL A 266 -19.09 -15.31 14.45
C VAL A 266 -18.02 -15.44 13.35
N PRO A 267 -17.96 -14.55 12.34
CA PRO A 267 -16.94 -14.59 11.30
C PRO A 267 -15.53 -14.59 11.92
N GLN A 268 -14.64 -15.41 11.35
CA GLN A 268 -13.23 -15.45 11.73
C GLN A 268 -12.39 -14.95 10.56
N MET A 269 -11.49 -14.01 10.85
CA MET A 269 -10.56 -13.47 9.87
C MET A 269 -9.13 -13.84 10.20
N VAL A 270 -8.37 -14.21 9.17
CA VAL A 270 -6.94 -14.45 9.29
C VAL A 270 -6.20 -13.18 8.89
N VAL A 271 -5.29 -12.74 9.76
CA VAL A 271 -4.49 -11.53 9.56
C VAL A 271 -3.02 -11.86 9.79
N ILE A 272 -2.17 -11.46 8.86
CA ILE A 272 -0.72 -11.44 9.06
C ILE A 272 -0.34 -10.11 9.71
N VAL A 273 0.42 -10.16 10.79
CA VAL A 273 0.70 -8.99 11.62
C VAL A 273 2.20 -8.81 11.76
N PHE A 274 2.68 -7.61 11.42
CA PHE A 274 4.03 -7.18 11.75
C PHE A 274 3.95 -6.33 13.01
N ASP A 275 4.25 -6.95 14.14
CA ASP A 275 4.17 -6.32 15.44
C ASP A 275 5.55 -5.82 15.90
N LYS A 276 5.56 -4.68 16.59
CA LYS A 276 6.78 -3.97 17.02
C LYS A 276 7.74 -3.74 15.84
N ILE A 277 7.19 -3.35 14.69
CA ILE A 277 7.99 -3.03 13.50
C ILE A 277 8.64 -1.66 13.67
N ASN A 278 9.92 -1.56 13.36
CA ASN A 278 10.68 -0.32 13.53
C ASN A 278 11.70 -0.13 12.40
N LEU A 279 11.87 1.11 11.97
CA LEU A 279 12.96 1.49 11.07
C LEU A 279 14.28 1.51 11.83
N ARG A 280 15.33 1.00 11.19
CA ARG A 280 16.71 1.19 11.61
C ARG A 280 17.26 2.45 10.93
N GLU A 281 18.34 3.01 11.46
CA GLU A 281 18.91 4.26 10.97
C GLU A 281 19.11 4.30 9.45
N LYS A 282 19.73 3.25 8.90
CA LYS A 282 19.98 3.12 7.46
C LYS A 282 18.72 3.03 6.60
N GLY A 283 17.57 2.70 7.21
CA GLY A 283 16.31 2.52 6.51
C GLY A 283 15.45 3.78 6.42
N LYS A 284 15.76 4.84 7.17
CA LYS A 284 14.90 6.02 7.34
C LYS A 284 14.69 6.82 6.05
N ASP A 285 15.75 6.98 5.28
CA ASP A 285 15.71 7.78 4.04
C ASP A 285 15.01 7.06 2.87
N GLY A 286 14.52 5.83 3.07
CA GLY A 286 13.83 5.07 2.03
C GLY A 286 14.72 4.73 0.83
N GLY A 287 14.14 4.82 -0.36
CA GLY A 287 14.70 4.28 -1.60
C GLY A 287 14.45 2.78 -1.78
N TYR A 288 13.56 2.20 -0.98
CA TYR A 288 13.22 0.78 -1.02
C TYR A 288 11.90 0.50 -0.32
N PHE A 289 11.31 -0.65 -0.64
CA PHE A 289 10.23 -1.26 0.13
C PHE A 289 10.32 -2.79 0.02
N TYR A 290 9.43 -3.50 0.70
CA TYR A 290 9.27 -4.95 0.57
C TYR A 290 7.84 -5.26 0.14
N ASN A 291 7.70 -6.13 -0.85
CA ASN A 291 6.43 -6.83 -1.05
C ASN A 291 6.29 -7.93 -0.01
N VAL A 292 5.08 -8.08 0.52
CA VAL A 292 4.72 -9.08 1.52
C VAL A 292 3.86 -10.14 0.84
N TYR A 293 4.39 -11.34 0.69
CA TYR A 293 3.67 -12.47 0.11
C TYR A 293 3.38 -13.55 1.15
N LEU A 294 2.22 -14.19 1.02
CA LEU A 294 1.83 -15.37 1.78
C LEU A 294 2.06 -16.63 0.97
N ASN A 295 2.83 -17.59 1.50
CA ASN A 295 3.07 -18.90 0.87
C ASN A 295 3.54 -18.80 -0.58
N LEU A 296 4.45 -17.85 -0.87
CA LEU A 296 5.00 -17.66 -2.20
C LEU A 296 5.71 -18.93 -2.69
N PRO A 297 5.26 -19.57 -3.78
CA PRO A 297 5.88 -20.80 -4.27
C PRO A 297 7.26 -20.53 -4.86
N VAL A 298 8.20 -21.48 -4.67
CA VAL A 298 9.55 -21.42 -5.28
C VAL A 298 9.49 -21.27 -6.81
N GLY A 299 8.43 -21.83 -7.43
CA GLY A 299 8.19 -21.79 -8.88
C GLY A 299 7.47 -20.54 -9.40
N ALA A 300 6.98 -19.63 -8.55
CA ALA A 300 6.26 -18.43 -9.00
C ALA A 300 7.24 -17.41 -9.60
N ARG A 301 7.27 -17.33 -10.93
CA ARG A 301 8.30 -16.57 -11.68
C ARG A 301 7.73 -15.31 -12.31
N SER A 302 6.46 -15.28 -12.70
CA SER A 302 5.84 -14.09 -13.29
C SER A 302 5.22 -13.15 -12.25
N ALA A 303 5.12 -11.86 -12.57
CA ALA A 303 4.42 -10.88 -11.72
C ALA A 303 2.95 -11.25 -11.51
N GLN A 304 2.27 -11.75 -12.56
CA GLN A 304 0.87 -12.17 -12.51
C GLN A 304 0.66 -13.36 -11.56
N GLU A 305 1.54 -14.36 -11.58
CA GLU A 305 1.47 -15.48 -10.62
C GLU A 305 1.71 -15.01 -9.19
N ARG A 306 2.70 -14.14 -8.99
CA ARG A 306 3.07 -13.59 -7.67
C ARG A 306 1.95 -12.75 -7.06
N GLN A 307 1.16 -12.05 -7.88
CA GLN A 307 0.02 -11.25 -7.42
C GLN A 307 -1.04 -12.06 -6.66
N ARG A 308 -1.15 -13.36 -6.95
CA ARG A 308 -2.05 -14.28 -6.23
C ARG A 308 -1.65 -14.47 -4.76
N PHE A 309 -0.39 -14.23 -4.44
CA PHE A 309 0.18 -14.42 -3.11
C PHE A 309 0.47 -13.09 -2.39
N LEU A 310 0.37 -11.95 -3.10
CA LEU A 310 0.68 -10.63 -2.54
C LEU A 310 -0.39 -10.22 -1.54
N LEU A 311 0.05 -9.86 -0.33
CA LEU A 311 -0.79 -9.27 0.72
C LEU A 311 -0.69 -7.74 0.73
N GLY A 312 0.45 -7.18 0.34
CA GLY A 312 0.69 -5.74 0.31
C GLY A 312 2.17 -5.40 0.32
N THR A 313 2.49 -4.18 0.72
CA THR A 313 3.86 -3.68 0.81
C THR A 313 4.18 -3.16 2.21
N VAL A 314 5.45 -3.13 2.57
CA VAL A 314 5.95 -2.45 3.76
C VAL A 314 7.24 -1.71 3.44
N GLY A 315 7.31 -0.46 3.85
CA GLY A 315 8.47 0.40 3.70
C GLY A 315 8.50 1.46 4.79
N ALA A 316 9.37 2.45 4.64
CA ALA A 316 9.56 3.49 5.64
C ALA A 316 8.30 4.34 5.84
N PHE A 317 7.56 4.64 4.78
CA PHE A 317 6.31 5.40 4.82
C PHE A 317 5.24 4.73 5.68
N ALA A 318 4.95 3.45 5.42
CA ALA A 318 3.97 2.70 6.19
C ALA A 318 4.38 2.56 7.67
N ILE A 319 5.68 2.41 7.96
CA ILE A 319 6.18 2.31 9.34
C ILE A 319 6.09 3.65 10.07
N ASP A 320 6.41 4.76 9.42
CA ASP A 320 6.30 6.11 10.01
C ASP A 320 4.83 6.43 10.34
N ALA A 321 3.92 6.16 9.40
CA ALA A 321 2.47 6.28 9.61
C ALA A 321 2.01 5.46 10.83
N ALA A 322 2.49 4.22 10.98
CA ALA A 322 2.12 3.34 12.09
C ALA A 322 2.73 3.75 13.42
N SER A 323 3.89 4.40 13.38
CA SER A 323 4.64 4.80 14.57
C SER A 323 4.10 6.10 15.19
N HIS A 324 3.32 6.89 14.44
CA HIS A 324 2.73 8.15 14.90
C HIS A 324 1.83 8.01 16.15
N HIS A 325 1.36 6.79 16.45
CA HIS A 325 0.48 6.50 17.59
C HIS A 325 1.08 5.54 18.63
N GLY A 326 2.39 5.32 18.59
CA GLY A 326 3.11 4.48 19.54
C GLY A 326 3.99 3.44 18.86
N THR A 327 4.09 2.25 19.45
CA THR A 327 4.81 1.14 18.81
C THR A 327 4.05 0.71 17.56
N ALA A 328 4.72 0.76 16.40
CA ALA A 328 4.08 0.44 15.13
C ALA A 328 3.69 -1.03 15.03
N THR A 329 2.48 -1.24 14.54
CA THR A 329 1.91 -2.53 14.13
C THR A 329 1.30 -2.34 12.74
N ILE A 330 1.60 -3.26 11.81
CA ILE A 330 1.03 -3.26 10.47
C ILE A 330 0.30 -4.59 10.25
N GLU A 331 -0.89 -4.53 9.68
CA GLU A 331 -1.76 -5.68 9.48
C GLU A 331 -2.06 -5.90 8.00
N PHE A 332 -2.06 -7.17 7.61
CA PHE A 332 -2.35 -7.64 6.27
C PHE A 332 -3.44 -8.72 6.33
N PRO A 333 -4.68 -8.41 5.91
CA PRO A 333 -5.74 -9.40 5.80
C PRO A 333 -5.33 -10.51 4.84
N ALA A 334 -5.54 -11.74 5.26
CA ALA A 334 -5.11 -12.93 4.52
C ALA A 334 -6.25 -13.91 4.22
N SER A 335 -7.45 -13.67 4.77
CA SER A 335 -8.61 -14.56 4.61
C SER A 335 -8.91 -14.90 3.15
N GLU A 336 -9.06 -13.89 2.28
CA GLU A 336 -9.38 -14.11 0.85
C GLU A 336 -8.26 -14.90 0.16
N LYS A 337 -6.98 -14.56 0.42
CA LYS A 337 -5.85 -15.27 -0.19
C LYS A 337 -5.75 -16.72 0.28
N LEU A 338 -6.00 -16.99 1.55
CA LEU A 338 -6.01 -18.34 2.09
C LEU A 338 -7.20 -19.16 1.59
N ALA A 339 -8.34 -18.52 1.36
CA ALA A 339 -9.51 -19.11 0.72
C ALA A 339 -9.23 -19.54 -0.73
N ASP A 340 -8.22 -19.02 -1.41
CA ASP A 340 -7.86 -19.51 -2.76
C ASP A 340 -6.77 -20.61 -2.74
N MET A 341 -6.23 -20.92 -1.57
CA MET A 341 -5.15 -21.90 -1.41
C MET A 341 -5.67 -23.29 -1.05
N ASP A 342 -4.99 -24.32 -1.55
CA ASP A 342 -5.14 -25.67 -1.02
C ASP A 342 -4.39 -25.78 0.31
N LEU A 343 -5.14 -25.74 1.41
CA LEU A 343 -4.60 -25.89 2.76
C LEU A 343 -4.60 -27.35 3.25
N SER A 344 -5.05 -28.30 2.44
CA SER A 344 -5.07 -29.73 2.79
C SER A 344 -3.66 -30.32 2.87
N THR A 345 -2.74 -29.78 2.09
CA THR A 345 -1.32 -30.16 2.02
C THR A 345 -0.40 -29.20 2.80
N ALA A 346 -0.94 -28.19 3.49
CA ALA A 346 -0.17 -27.09 4.03
C ALA A 346 0.91 -27.52 5.05
N SER A 347 2.15 -27.57 4.56
CA SER A 347 3.34 -27.23 5.34
C SER A 347 3.16 -25.84 5.96
N ASP A 348 3.86 -25.57 7.05
CA ASP A 348 3.80 -24.31 7.83
C ASP A 348 3.65 -23.04 6.98
N LEU A 349 2.88 -22.05 7.48
CA LEU A 349 2.71 -20.77 6.81
C LEU A 349 4.05 -20.05 6.64
N SER A 350 4.21 -19.36 5.52
CA SER A 350 5.40 -18.59 5.23
C SER A 350 5.05 -17.19 4.74
N VAL A 351 5.79 -16.21 5.23
CA VAL A 351 5.67 -14.81 4.82
C VAL A 351 6.97 -14.42 4.13
N SER A 352 6.92 -14.24 2.82
CA SER A 352 8.07 -13.79 2.02
C SER A 352 8.10 -12.28 1.94
N LEU A 353 9.21 -11.68 2.36
CA LEU A 353 9.49 -10.26 2.26
C LEU A 353 10.46 -10.05 1.11
N VAL A 354 9.96 -9.60 -0.04
CA VAL A 354 10.75 -9.42 -1.27
C VAL A 354 11.15 -7.97 -1.42
N ARG A 355 12.45 -7.71 -1.32
CA ARG A 355 13.04 -6.37 -1.42
C ARG A 355 12.89 -5.81 -2.83
N ILE A 356 12.39 -4.58 -2.92
CA ILE A 356 12.37 -3.76 -4.14
C ILE A 356 13.18 -2.48 -3.86
N ASN A 357 14.02 -2.08 -4.82
CA ASN A 357 14.92 -0.93 -4.67
C ASN A 357 14.62 0.13 -5.72
N GLY A 358 14.80 1.41 -5.38
CA GLY A 358 15.01 2.48 -6.34
C GLY A 358 16.44 2.43 -6.93
N ALA A 359 16.80 3.45 -7.70
CA ALA A 359 18.16 3.58 -8.25
C ALA A 359 19.21 3.65 -7.13
N ASN A 360 18.90 4.40 -6.07
CA ASN A 360 19.63 4.47 -4.82
C ASN A 360 18.83 3.78 -3.73
N SER A 361 19.49 2.88 -2.99
CA SER A 361 18.87 2.15 -1.89
C SER A 361 19.93 1.76 -0.84
N PRO A 362 19.56 1.73 0.46
CA PRO A 362 20.49 1.43 1.53
C PRO A 362 20.89 -0.05 1.57
N LYS A 363 22.12 -0.30 2.05
CA LYS A 363 22.68 -1.63 2.33
C LYS A 363 22.81 -1.89 3.84
N GLY A 364 22.63 -3.13 4.24
CA GLY A 364 22.57 -3.58 5.63
C GLY A 364 21.16 -3.53 6.19
N LYS A 365 21.04 -3.74 7.51
CA LYS A 365 19.75 -3.86 8.19
C LYS A 365 18.98 -2.53 8.18
N VAL A 366 17.77 -2.53 7.64
CA VAL A 366 16.93 -1.34 7.43
C VAL A 366 15.63 -1.36 8.22
N ILE A 367 15.04 -2.54 8.47
CA ILE A 367 13.81 -2.71 9.25
C ILE A 367 14.04 -3.85 10.24
N LYS A 368 13.52 -3.69 11.45
CA LYS A 368 13.38 -4.77 12.43
C LYS A 368 11.89 -5.00 12.69
N ILE A 369 11.42 -6.22 12.52
CA ILE A 369 10.10 -6.66 12.93
C ILE A 369 10.27 -7.49 14.20
N GLY A 370 9.64 -7.07 15.31
CA GLY A 370 9.70 -7.84 16.55
C GLY A 370 9.03 -9.19 16.41
N GLU A 371 7.88 -9.23 15.73
CA GLU A 371 7.12 -10.45 15.50
C GLU A 371 6.35 -10.39 14.18
N VAL A 372 6.54 -11.39 13.31
CA VAL A 372 5.68 -11.70 12.16
C VAL A 372 4.71 -12.78 12.60
N ARG A 373 3.44 -12.43 12.79
CA ARG A 373 2.42 -13.27 13.45
C ARG A 373 1.27 -13.62 12.54
N VAL A 374 0.67 -14.78 12.78
CA VAL A 374 -0.60 -15.18 12.16
C VAL A 374 -1.69 -15.13 13.22
N ASP A 375 -2.63 -14.20 13.09
CA ASP A 375 -3.73 -14.04 14.03
C ASP A 375 -5.05 -14.52 13.41
N ILE A 376 -5.90 -15.12 14.26
CA ILE A 376 -7.34 -15.23 14.02
C ILE A 376 -8.03 -14.14 14.85
N VAL A 377 -8.88 -13.35 14.19
CA VAL A 377 -9.73 -12.33 14.79
C VAL A 377 -11.19 -12.75 14.66
N ALA A 378 -11.92 -12.77 15.78
CA ALA A 378 -13.36 -13.02 15.80
C ALA A 378 -14.14 -11.70 15.70
N GLY A 379 -15.15 -11.68 14.82
CA GLY A 379 -16.05 -10.55 14.58
C GLY A 379 -15.83 -9.90 13.22
N ASP A 380 -16.53 -8.79 12.98
CA ASP A 380 -16.42 -7.98 11.77
C ASP A 380 -15.08 -7.22 11.76
N ALA A 381 -13.99 -7.92 11.46
CA ALA A 381 -12.79 -7.26 11.01
C ALA A 381 -12.93 -6.91 9.52
N PRO A 382 -12.24 -5.88 9.03
CA PRO A 382 -12.21 -5.54 7.61
C PRO A 382 -11.61 -6.64 6.70
N LEU A 383 -12.35 -7.10 5.67
CA LEU A 383 -11.88 -8.11 4.68
C LEU A 383 -10.60 -7.69 3.93
N ASN A 384 -10.36 -6.39 3.75
CA ASN A 384 -9.29 -5.84 2.90
C ASN A 384 -8.64 -4.56 3.49
N SER A 385 -8.40 -4.50 4.80
CA SER A 385 -7.57 -3.46 5.40
C SER A 385 -6.07 -3.79 5.40
N SER A 386 -5.37 -3.58 4.28
CA SER A 386 -3.94 -3.24 4.38
C SER A 386 -3.85 -1.87 5.03
N VAL A 387 -3.94 -1.83 6.36
CA VAL A 387 -4.11 -0.59 7.13
C VAL A 387 -3.17 -0.62 8.31
N VAL A 388 -2.23 0.31 8.26
CA VAL A 388 -1.79 1.05 9.43
C VAL A 388 -3.03 1.67 10.05
N THR A 389 -3.62 1.10 11.11
CA THR A 389 -4.86 1.64 11.69
C THR A 389 -4.57 3.00 12.31
N PRO A 390 -4.98 4.13 11.69
CA PRO A 390 -4.91 5.40 12.38
C PRO A 390 -6.09 5.36 13.35
N LYS A 391 -5.82 5.23 14.65
CA LYS A 391 -6.82 5.64 15.64
C LYS A 391 -7.22 7.08 15.31
N PRO A 392 -8.51 7.44 15.31
CA PRO A 392 -8.89 8.84 15.17
C PRO A 392 -8.13 9.64 16.22
N PRO A 393 -7.53 10.79 15.86
CA PRO A 393 -6.77 11.57 16.80
C PRO A 393 -7.67 11.92 17.99
N LYS A 394 -7.24 11.55 19.21
CA LYS A 394 -7.58 12.40 20.35
C LYS A 394 -7.00 13.75 20.01
N ALA A 395 -7.84 14.79 19.98
CA ALA A 395 -7.48 16.15 19.59
C ALA A 395 -6.06 16.53 20.04
N CYS A 396 -5.09 16.40 19.13
CA CYS A 396 -3.75 16.92 19.32
C CYS A 396 -3.78 18.35 18.78
N SER A 397 -3.95 19.28 19.71
CA SER A 397 -3.68 20.70 19.53
C SER A 397 -2.19 20.88 19.21
N TYR A 398 -1.85 20.99 17.93
CA TYR A 398 -0.64 21.67 17.52
C TYR A 398 -1.02 23.07 17.08
N ASN A 399 -0.76 24.03 17.98
CA ASN A 399 -0.54 25.41 17.58
C ASN A 399 0.74 25.44 16.73
N CYS A 400 0.59 25.75 15.45
CA CYS A 400 1.62 26.37 14.62
C CYS A 400 0.95 27.54 13.91
#